data_AF-A0A2G4HMN7-F1
#
_entry.id   AF-A0A2G4HMN7-F1
#
_cell.length_a   1.000
_cell.length_b   1.000
_cell.length_c   1.000
_cell.angle_alpha   90.00
_cell.angle_beta   90.00
_cell.angle_gamma   90.00
#
_symmetry.space_group_name_H-M   'P 1'
#
loop_
_entity.id
_entity.type
_entity.pdbx_description
1 polymer ?
#
loop_
_entity_poly.entity_id
_entity_poly.type
_entity_poly.pdbx_seq_one_letter_code
_entity_poly.pdbx_strand_id
1 'polypeptide(L)'
;MGGALLLGAALLLAVEPPALAGSALLDRVKQNPKVAAAICAELRSLNAQGIVSTSPQAVNRIAAMQGLNATDAEILTTYVVGLHCPDVR
;
A
#
# COMPACT_ATOMS: atom_id res chain seq x y z
N MET A 1 -25.94 26.19 56.99
CA MET A 1 -24.88 25.17 56.95
C MET A 1 -25.08 24.38 55.67
N GLY A 2 -24.47 24.84 54.58
CA GLY A 2 -24.66 24.30 53.24
C GLY A 2 -23.33 23.83 52.69
N GLY A 3 -23.38 22.73 51.95
CA GLY A 3 -22.21 22.20 51.24
C GLY A 3 -22.28 20.69 51.07
N ALA A 4 -23.25 20.20 50.29
CA ALA A 4 -23.17 18.85 49.74
C ALA A 4 -22.06 18.85 48.68
N LEU A 5 -20.92 18.22 48.99
CA LEU A 5 -19.88 17.95 47.99
C LEU A 5 -20.40 16.88 47.01
N LEU A 6 -20.79 17.31 45.82
CA LEU A 6 -21.02 16.42 44.69
C LEU A 6 -19.66 16.08 44.08
N LEU A 7 -19.16 14.87 44.34
CA LEU A 7 -18.01 14.30 43.63
C LEU A 7 -18.43 14.02 42.17
N GLY A 8 -18.13 14.95 41.27
CA GLY A 8 -18.25 14.75 39.83
C GLY A 8 -17.10 13.87 39.34
N ALA A 9 -17.41 12.63 38.97
CA ALA A 9 -16.49 11.77 38.24
C ALA A 9 -16.39 12.26 36.79
N ALA A 10 -15.32 12.99 36.46
CA ALA A 10 -15.02 13.36 35.08
C ALA A 10 -14.48 12.14 34.32
N LEU A 11 -15.33 11.51 33.50
CA LEU A 11 -14.87 10.56 32.49
C LEU A 11 -14.10 11.31 31.40
N LEU A 12 -12.77 11.23 31.44
CA LEU A 12 -11.90 11.62 30.34
C LEU A 12 -12.02 10.55 29.25
N LEU A 13 -12.92 10.76 28.29
CA LEU A 13 -12.94 9.98 27.05
C LEU A 13 -11.68 10.34 26.26
N ALA A 14 -10.70 9.45 26.24
CA ALA A 14 -9.55 9.57 25.35
C ALA A 14 -10.06 9.43 23.90
N VAL A 15 -10.13 10.55 23.18
CA VAL A 15 -10.30 10.54 21.73
C VAL A 15 -8.95 10.11 21.16
N GLU A 16 -8.85 8.84 20.78
CA GLU A 16 -7.68 8.37 20.02
C GLU A 16 -7.79 8.97 18.60
N PRO A 17 -6.72 9.62 18.08
CA PRO A 17 -6.73 10.08 16.70
C PRO A 17 -6.96 8.86 15.79
N PRO A 18 -7.68 9.03 14.66
CA PRO A 18 -7.93 7.93 13.75
C PRO A 18 -6.59 7.34 13.31
N ALA A 19 -6.34 6.09 13.69
CA ALA A 19 -5.19 5.34 13.21
C ALA A 19 -5.34 5.19 11.70
N LEU A 20 -4.55 5.95 10.93
CA LEU A 20 -4.45 5.78 9.48
C LEU A 20 -3.73 4.46 9.22
N ALA A 21 -4.49 3.37 9.07
CA ALA A 21 -3.98 2.05 8.70
C ALA A 21 -3.58 1.99 7.21
N GLY A 22 -2.67 2.87 6.80
CA GLY A 22 -2.05 2.87 5.48
C GLY A 22 -0.91 1.85 5.44
N SER A 23 -0.81 1.09 4.35
CA SER A 23 0.37 0.26 4.11
C SER A 23 1.51 1.17 3.63
N ALA A 24 2.59 1.24 4.40
CA ALA A 24 3.79 2.01 4.03
C ALA A 24 4.35 1.62 2.65
N LEU A 25 4.17 0.36 2.26
CA LEU A 25 4.49 -0.14 0.93
C LEU A 25 3.69 0.59 -0.17
N LEU A 26 2.38 0.72 0.03
CA LEU A 26 1.46 1.26 -0.97
C LEU A 26 1.46 2.80 -0.98
N ASP A 27 1.77 3.42 0.15
CA ASP A 27 1.83 4.88 0.25
C ASP A 27 2.90 5.48 -0.66
N ARG A 28 4.00 4.76 -0.92
CA ARG A 28 5.00 5.17 -1.91
C ARG A 28 4.41 5.34 -3.32
N VAL A 29 3.54 4.42 -3.73
CA VAL A 29 2.87 4.48 -5.05
C VAL A 29 1.83 5.57 -5.07
N LYS A 30 1.03 5.68 -4.00
CA LYS A 30 -0.02 6.70 -3.86
C LYS A 30 0.55 8.12 -3.90
N GLN A 31 1.71 8.33 -3.29
CA GLN A 31 2.38 9.62 -3.24
C GLN A 31 3.22 9.91 -4.49
N ASN A 32 3.63 8.89 -5.24
CA ASN A 32 4.51 9.04 -6.39
C ASN A 32 4.02 8.23 -7.61
N PRO A 33 3.20 8.84 -8.50
CA PRO A 33 2.65 8.15 -9.67
C PRO A 33 3.73 7.68 -10.67
N LYS A 34 4.94 8.22 -10.60
CA LYS A 34 6.06 7.75 -11.44
C LYS A 34 6.46 6.32 -11.10
N VAL A 35 6.29 5.90 -9.84
CA VAL A 35 6.57 4.52 -9.42
C VAL A 35 5.59 3.56 -10.09
N ALA A 36 4.29 3.86 -10.06
CA ALA A 36 3.28 3.08 -10.76
C ALA A 36 3.59 3.00 -12.26
N ALA A 37 3.88 4.13 -12.91
CA ALA A 37 4.19 4.18 -14.33
C ALA A 37 5.41 3.32 -14.71
N ALA A 38 6.48 3.35 -13.90
CA ALA A 38 7.67 2.54 -14.12
C ALA A 38 7.38 1.03 -13.98
N ILE A 39 6.60 0.65 -12.96
CA ILE A 39 6.16 -0.74 -12.76
C ILE A 39 5.30 -1.20 -13.95
N CYS A 40 4.32 -0.41 -14.36
CA CYS A 40 3.48 -0.74 -15.51
C CYS A 40 4.30 -0.90 -16.81
N ALA A 41 5.31 -0.05 -17.04
CA ALA A 41 6.19 -0.16 -18.20
C ALA A 41 7.00 -1.47 -18.20
N GLU A 42 7.56 -1.85 -17.04
CA GLU A 42 8.27 -3.12 -16.90
C GLU A 42 7.35 -4.32 -17.14
N LEU A 43 6.16 -4.33 -16.53
CA LEU A 43 5.22 -5.43 -16.67
C LEU A 43 4.74 -5.58 -18.11
N ARG A 44 4.48 -4.47 -18.84
CA ARG A 44 4.18 -4.52 -20.28
C ARG A 44 5.31 -5.13 -21.09
N SER A 45 6.57 -4.81 -20.76
CA SER A 45 7.74 -5.40 -21.41
C SER A 45 7.82 -6.91 -21.18
N LEU A 46 7.49 -7.37 -19.96
CA LEU A 46 7.43 -8.79 -19.63
C LEU A 46 6.27 -9.49 -20.34
N ASN A 47 5.09 -8.88 -20.39
CA ASN A 47 3.93 -9.39 -21.12
C ASN A 47 4.20 -9.52 -22.62
N ALA A 48 4.92 -8.58 -23.21
CA ALA A 48 5.34 -8.67 -24.62
C ALA A 48 6.25 -9.88 -24.88
N GLN A 49 6.89 -10.42 -23.85
CA GLN A 49 7.69 -11.65 -23.89
C GLN A 49 6.88 -12.91 -23.48
N GLY A 50 5.58 -12.77 -23.22
CA GLY A 50 4.72 -13.87 -22.78
C GLY A 50 4.81 -14.18 -21.28
N ILE A 51 5.46 -13.33 -20.48
CA ILE A 51 5.61 -13.52 -19.04
C ILE A 51 4.43 -12.83 -18.34
N VAL A 52 3.72 -13.60 -17.51
CA VAL A 52 2.58 -13.12 -16.70
C VAL A 52 3.09 -12.27 -15.53
N SER A 53 2.39 -11.19 -15.22
CA SER A 53 2.80 -10.19 -14.22
C SER A 53 2.82 -10.72 -12.79
N THR A 54 2.04 -11.76 -12.50
CA THR A 54 2.02 -12.46 -11.21
C THR A 54 2.96 -13.67 -11.17
N SER A 55 3.73 -13.91 -12.24
CA SER A 55 4.72 -14.99 -12.24
C SER A 55 5.86 -14.71 -11.25
N PRO A 56 6.50 -15.75 -10.68
CA PRO A 56 7.67 -15.56 -9.81
C PRO A 56 8.79 -14.75 -10.48
N GLN A 57 8.95 -14.89 -11.80
CA GLN A 57 9.91 -14.12 -12.58
C GLN A 57 9.60 -12.62 -12.56
N ALA A 58 8.35 -12.24 -12.85
CA ALA A 58 7.91 -10.86 -12.84
C ALA A 58 7.97 -10.25 -11.42
N VAL A 59 7.50 -10.99 -10.42
CA VAL A 59 7.55 -10.57 -9.01
C VAL A 59 8.99 -10.32 -8.57
N ASN A 60 9.92 -11.23 -8.86
CA ASN A 60 11.34 -11.05 -8.52
C ASN A 60 11.97 -9.85 -9.24
N ARG A 61 11.55 -9.57 -10.48
CA ARG A 61 12.02 -8.40 -11.24
C ARG A 61 11.54 -7.10 -10.58
N ILE A 62 10.27 -7.01 -10.22
CA ILE A 62 9.72 -5.85 -9.51
C ILE A 62 10.34 -5.71 -8.11
N ALA A 63 10.57 -6.82 -7.40
CA ALA A 63 11.23 -6.84 -6.11
C ALA A 63 12.63 -6.20 -6.18
N ALA A 64 13.44 -6.61 -7.17
CA ALA A 64 14.75 -6.04 -7.42
C ALA A 64 14.70 -4.55 -7.79
N MET A 65 13.74 -4.13 -8.62
CA MET A 65 13.58 -2.73 -9.02
C MET A 65 13.18 -1.81 -7.86
N GLN A 66 12.37 -2.31 -6.92
CA GLN A 66 11.80 -1.51 -5.84
C GLN A 66 12.55 -1.66 -4.50
N GLY A 67 13.48 -2.62 -4.41
CA GLY A 67 14.19 -2.94 -3.18
C GLY A 67 13.31 -3.64 -2.16
N LEU A 68 12.46 -4.57 -2.61
CA LEU A 68 11.46 -5.27 -1.81
C LEU A 68 11.77 -6.77 -1.70
N ASN A 69 11.15 -7.43 -0.73
CA ASN A 69 11.03 -8.88 -0.75
C ASN A 69 9.95 -9.32 -1.76
N ALA A 70 9.90 -10.62 -2.07
CA ALA A 70 8.97 -11.15 -3.06
C ALA A 70 7.49 -10.92 -2.69
N THR A 71 7.14 -11.10 -1.41
CA THR A 71 5.76 -10.92 -0.92
C THR A 71 5.27 -9.48 -1.10
N ASP A 72 6.09 -8.50 -0.70
CA ASP A 72 5.78 -7.08 -0.87
C ASP A 72 5.71 -6.71 -2.35
N ALA A 73 6.59 -7.27 -3.19
CA ALA A 73 6.56 -7.05 -4.62
C ALA A 73 5.30 -7.62 -5.28
N GLU A 74 4.81 -8.78 -4.84
CA GLU A 74 3.57 -9.39 -5.34
C GLU A 74 2.34 -8.54 -4.96
N ILE A 75 2.26 -8.09 -3.71
CA ILE A 75 1.20 -7.19 -3.23
C ILE A 75 1.22 -5.88 -4.03
N LEU A 76 2.41 -5.29 -4.17
CA LEU A 76 2.60 -4.05 -4.92
C LEU A 76 2.21 -4.20 -6.39
N THR A 77 2.60 -5.31 -7.02
CA THR A 77 2.29 -5.62 -8.41
C THR A 77 0.78 -5.71 -8.61
N THR A 78 0.09 -6.48 -7.75
CA THR A 78 -1.37 -6.63 -7.82
C THR A 78 -2.08 -5.28 -7.66
N TYR A 79 -1.63 -4.46 -6.70
CA TYR A 79 -2.19 -3.13 -6.46
C TYR A 79 -2.01 -2.21 -7.67
N VAL A 80 -0.80 -2.16 -8.24
CA VAL A 80 -0.48 -1.29 -9.39
C VAL A 80 -1.24 -1.72 -10.64
N VAL A 81 -1.31 -3.02 -10.94
CA VAL A 81 -2.06 -3.54 -12.09
C VAL A 81 -3.54 -3.17 -11.97
N GLY A 82 -4.14 -3.41 -10.80
CA GLY A 82 -5.56 -3.14 -10.59
C GLY A 82 -5.95 -1.66 -10.68
N LEU A 83 -5.03 -0.74 -10.37
CA LEU A 83 -5.34 0.70 -10.28
C LEU A 83 -4.76 1.56 -11.40
N HIS A 84 -3.66 1.14 -12.02
CA HIS A 84 -2.88 2.02 -12.91
C HIS A 84 -2.66 1.45 -14.32
N CYS A 85 -2.69 0.12 -14.50
CA CYS A 85 -2.51 -0.50 -15.81
C CYS A 85 -3.30 -1.82 -15.92
N PRO A 86 -4.65 -1.73 -16.03
CA PRO A 86 -5.50 -2.92 -16.14
C PRO A 86 -5.32 -3.68 -17.47
N ASP A 87 -4.55 -3.13 -18.41
CA ASP A 87 -4.15 -3.79 -19.66
C ASP A 87 -3.05 -4.85 -19.48
N VAL A 88 -2.31 -4.79 -18.37
CA VAL A 88 -1.24 -5.71 -18.02
C VAL A 88 -1.83 -7.06 -17.57
N ARG A 89 -1.22 -8.16 -18.02
CA ARG A 89 -1.65 -9.56 -17.79
C ARG A 89 -0.73 -10.32 -16.86
#